data_AF-A0A8X6Y4P8-F1
#
_entry.id   AF-A0A8X6Y4P8-F1
#
_cell.length_a   1.000
_cell.length_b   1.000
_cell.length_c   1.000
_cell.angle_alpha   90.00
_cell.angle_beta   90.00
_cell.angle_gamma   90.00
#
_symmetry.space_group_name_H-M   'P 1'
#
loop_
_entity.id
_entity.type
_entity.pdbx_description
1 polymer ?
#
loop_
_entity_poly.entity_id
_entity_poly.type
_entity_poly.pdbx_seq_one_letter_code
_entity_poly.pdbx_strand_id
1 'polypeptide(L)'
;MNENYYFGVSSEPLNFQDTYVLGTEVCFLARCESFDGQPCGNFILKSNTVFLFAEIRASFSTKYIYPYAINSDIRLTDKEEWYFDGKSRIIYQKIKNNSLLFLGLYGRKYEEDKIFVN
;
A
#
# COMPACT_ATOMS: atom_id res chain seq x y z
N MET A 1 -23.53 1.50 4.36
CA MET A 1 -22.35 1.92 5.14
C MET A 1 -21.42 2.66 4.18
N ASN A 2 -21.00 3.88 4.50
CA ASN A 2 -20.07 4.62 3.64
C ASN A 2 -18.65 4.19 4.01
N GLU A 3 -17.91 3.61 3.07
CA GLU A 3 -16.49 3.29 3.25
C GLU A 3 -15.64 4.39 2.60
N ASN A 4 -14.63 4.87 3.32
CA ASN A 4 -13.70 5.86 2.79
C ASN A 4 -12.42 5.17 2.34
N TYR A 5 -11.92 5.60 1.18
CA TYR A 5 -10.64 5.20 0.64
C TYR A 5 -9.74 6.42 0.49
N TYR A 6 -8.46 6.22 0.77
CA TYR A 6 -7.46 7.27 0.73
C TYR A 6 -6.28 6.80 -0.11
N PHE A 7 -5.71 7.74 -0.85
CA PHE A 7 -4.47 7.53 -1.59
C PHE A 7 -3.32 8.18 -0.81
N GLY A 8 -2.37 7.37 -0.36
CA GLY A 8 -1.21 7.79 0.41
C GLY A 8 0.07 7.71 -0.40
N VAL A 9 0.95 8.69 -0.19
CA VAL A 9 2.31 8.74 -0.74
C VAL A 9 3.27 9.08 0.39
N SER A 10 4.38 8.36 0.49
CA SER A 10 5.47 8.67 1.40
C SER A 10 6.82 8.38 0.77
N SER A 11 7.81 9.22 1.07
CA SER A 11 9.23 8.95 0.82
C SER A 11 10.07 9.08 2.09
N GLU A 12 9.38 9.21 3.23
CA GLU A 12 10.00 9.33 4.54
C GLU A 12 10.58 7.98 4.96
N PRO A 13 11.79 7.95 5.55
CA PRO A 13 12.34 6.75 6.13
C PRO A 13 11.47 6.25 7.29
N LEU A 14 11.30 4.94 7.37
CA LEU A 14 10.55 4.31 8.44
C LEU A 14 11.47 4.08 9.63
N ASN A 15 11.25 4.84 10.71
CA ASN A 15 12.02 4.76 11.96
C ASN A 15 11.32 3.83 12.97
N PHE A 16 12.03 2.81 13.44
CA PHE A 16 11.59 1.97 14.55
C PHE A 16 12.35 2.29 15.83
N GLN A 17 11.73 3.11 16.67
CA GLN A 17 12.19 3.42 18.04
C GLN A 17 13.70 3.74 18.12
N ASP A 18 14.21 4.48 17.14
CA ASP A 18 15.62 4.87 17.02
C ASP A 18 16.62 3.71 17.03
N THR A 19 16.16 2.47 16.80
CA THR A 19 17.00 1.27 16.72
C THR A 19 17.49 1.04 15.30
N TYR A 20 16.59 1.23 14.33
CA TYR A 20 16.94 1.22 12.92
C TYR A 20 15.99 2.10 12.11
N VAL A 21 16.56 2.70 11.06
CA VAL A 21 15.86 3.50 10.06
C VAL A 21 15.91 2.73 8.77
N LEU A 22 14.76 2.62 8.11
CA LEU A 22 14.61 1.93 6.85
C LEU A 22 14.24 2.90 5.73
N GLY A 23 15.02 2.93 4.65
CA GLY A 23 14.72 3.74 3.48
C GLY A 23 13.52 3.21 2.72
N THR A 24 12.47 4.03 2.59
CA THR A 24 11.21 3.61 1.95
C THR A 24 10.64 4.68 1.03
N GLU A 25 9.97 4.21 -0.03
CA GLU A 25 9.08 4.99 -0.87
C GLU A 25 7.78 4.18 -1.01
N VAL A 26 6.62 4.78 -0.86
CA VAL A 26 5.34 4.05 -0.87
C VAL A 26 4.28 4.85 -1.59
N CYS A 27 3.52 4.20 -2.46
CA CYS A 27 2.27 4.71 -3.03
C CYS A 27 1.19 3.67 -2.84
N PHE A 28 0.07 4.02 -2.20
CA PHE A 28 -0.97 3.05 -1.89
C PHE A 28 -2.37 3.66 -1.83
N LEU A 29 -3.35 2.83 -2.15
CA LEU A 29 -4.77 3.04 -1.92
C LEU A 29 -5.19 2.13 -0.74
N ALA A 30 -5.87 2.69 0.26
CA ALA A 30 -6.33 1.93 1.42
C ALA A 30 -7.74 2.33 1.85
N ARG A 31 -8.49 1.35 2.35
CA ARG A 31 -9.64 1.63 3.22
C ARG A 31 -9.15 2.01 4.61
N CYS A 32 -9.62 3.13 5.12
CA CYS A 32 -9.35 3.55 6.49
C CYS A 32 -10.44 4.48 7.01
N GLU A 33 -10.48 4.60 8.34
CA GLU A 33 -11.41 5.44 9.05
C GLU A 33 -10.67 6.57 9.77
N SER A 34 -11.37 7.67 9.99
CA SER A 34 -10.85 8.75 10.82
C SER A 34 -10.74 8.28 12.27
N PHE A 35 -9.67 8.64 12.94
CA PHE A 35 -9.47 8.36 14.36
C PHE A 35 -8.85 9.58 15.03
N ASP A 36 -9.40 10.00 16.17
CA ASP A 36 -8.96 11.19 16.92
C ASP A 36 -8.79 12.47 16.06
N GLY A 37 -9.75 12.70 15.15
CA GLY A 37 -9.76 13.86 14.26
C GLY A 37 -8.75 13.78 13.09
N GLN A 38 -7.96 12.72 13.00
CA GLN A 38 -7.05 12.48 11.89
C GLN A 38 -7.73 11.67 10.79
N PRO A 39 -7.79 12.16 9.54
CA PRO A 39 -8.22 11.35 8.40
C PRO A 39 -7.31 10.13 8.25
N CYS A 40 -7.90 8.97 7.96
CA CYS A 40 -7.16 7.72 7.81
C CYS A 40 -6.29 7.33 9.03
N GLY A 41 -6.69 7.73 10.24
CA GLY A 41 -5.96 7.41 11.47
C GLY A 41 -6.08 5.95 11.92
N ASN A 42 -7.02 5.17 11.36
CA ASN A 42 -7.21 3.76 11.70
C ASN A 42 -7.43 2.90 10.45
N PHE A 43 -6.56 1.91 10.24
CA PHE A 43 -6.74 0.89 9.20
C PHE A 43 -7.68 -0.21 9.68
N ILE A 44 -8.69 -0.51 8.85
CA ILE A 44 -9.70 -1.52 9.19
C ILE A 44 -9.45 -2.76 8.34
N LEU A 45 -9.76 -3.95 8.87
CA LEU A 45 -9.49 -5.22 8.18
C LEU A 45 -10.61 -5.68 7.24
N LYS A 46 -11.80 -5.07 7.33
CA LYS A 46 -12.98 -5.42 6.54
C LYS A 46 -13.21 -4.41 5.42
N SER A 47 -13.80 -4.82 4.31
CA SER A 47 -14.33 -3.95 3.25
C SER A 47 -15.48 -4.62 2.53
N ASN A 48 -16.44 -3.83 2.05
CA ASN A 48 -17.52 -4.23 1.16
C ASN A 48 -17.41 -3.55 -0.22
N THR A 49 -16.47 -2.63 -0.40
CA THR A 49 -16.29 -1.88 -1.64
C THR A 49 -15.57 -2.73 -2.69
N VAL A 50 -16.27 -2.99 -3.79
CA VAL A 50 -15.73 -3.69 -4.95
C VAL A 50 -15.29 -2.65 -5.99
N PHE A 51 -13.99 -2.54 -6.22
CA PHE A 51 -13.46 -1.74 -7.32
C PHE A 51 -13.68 -2.48 -8.64
N LEU A 52 -14.09 -1.77 -9.69
CA LEU A 52 -14.09 -2.32 -11.05
C LEU A 52 -12.68 -2.31 -11.64
N PHE A 53 -11.95 -1.24 -11.38
CA PHE A 53 -10.61 -0.98 -11.87
C PHE A 53 -9.89 -0.03 -10.90
N ALA A 54 -8.59 -0.22 -10.71
CA ALA A 54 -7.71 0.74 -10.04
C ALA A 54 -6.30 0.64 -10.64
N GLU A 55 -5.63 1.78 -10.76
CA GLU A 55 -4.27 1.84 -11.29
C GLU A 55 -3.45 2.81 -10.44
N ILE A 56 -2.26 2.38 -10.04
CA ILE A 56 -1.28 3.23 -9.35
C ILE A 56 -0.03 3.26 -10.21
N ARG A 57 0.44 4.48 -10.51
CA ARG A 57 1.74 4.75 -11.11
C ARG A 57 2.56 5.59 -10.15
N ALA A 58 3.83 5.26 -10.00
CA ALA A 58 4.72 5.94 -9.07
C ALA A 58 6.11 6.15 -9.69
N SER A 59 6.79 7.21 -9.26
CA SER A 59 8.16 7.51 -9.68
C SER A 59 9.12 7.13 -8.55
N PHE A 60 9.50 5.86 -8.50
CA PHE A 60 10.47 5.36 -7.51
C PHE A 60 11.91 5.73 -7.90
N SER A 61 12.72 6.09 -6.91
CA SER A 61 14.18 6.25 -7.08
C SER A 61 14.91 4.91 -7.03
N THR A 62 14.26 3.88 -6.45
CA THR A 62 14.78 2.52 -6.32
C THR A 62 14.23 1.57 -7.38
N LYS A 63 14.98 0.50 -7.67
CA LYS A 63 14.50 -0.64 -8.47
C LYS A 63 13.85 -1.75 -7.63
N TYR A 64 13.95 -1.69 -6.30
CA TYR A 64 13.46 -2.71 -5.39
C TYR A 64 12.02 -2.39 -4.98
N ILE A 65 11.07 -2.82 -5.81
CA ILE A 65 9.66 -2.46 -5.67
C ILE A 65 8.83 -3.72 -5.51
N TYR A 66 8.02 -3.73 -4.46
CA TYR A 66 7.18 -4.85 -4.05
C TYR A 66 5.70 -4.43 -4.20
N PRO A 67 4.99 -4.94 -5.23
CA PRO A 67 3.57 -4.68 -5.40
C PRO A 67 2.74 -5.48 -4.38
N TYR A 68 1.59 -4.93 -3.99
CA TYR A 68 0.61 -5.67 -3.20
C TYR A 68 -0.82 -5.30 -3.56
N ALA A 69 -1.67 -6.32 -3.55
CA ALA A 69 -3.13 -6.22 -3.66
C ALA A 69 -3.73 -7.13 -2.57
N ILE A 70 -4.54 -6.54 -1.71
CA ILE A 70 -5.08 -7.20 -0.52
C ILE A 70 -6.58 -6.95 -0.48
N ASN A 71 -7.36 -8.02 -0.42
CA ASN A 71 -8.80 -8.00 -0.24
C ASN A 71 -9.19 -7.90 1.25
N SER A 72 -10.47 -7.68 1.50
CA SER A 72 -11.09 -7.77 2.83
C SER A 72 -10.64 -9.03 3.57
N ASP A 73 -10.50 -8.93 4.89
CA ASP A 73 -9.94 -9.95 5.77
C ASP A 73 -8.46 -10.26 5.55
N ILE A 74 -7.69 -9.30 5.02
CA ILE A 74 -6.24 -9.43 4.76
C ILE A 74 -5.95 -10.65 3.87
N ARG A 75 -6.85 -10.92 2.92
CA ARG A 75 -6.68 -12.01 1.96
C ARG A 75 -5.91 -11.49 0.76
N LEU A 76 -4.97 -12.28 0.26
CA LEU A 76 -4.30 -11.93 -1.00
C LEU A 76 -5.33 -11.86 -2.13
N THR A 77 -5.22 -10.83 -2.96
CA THR A 77 -6.01 -10.74 -4.18
C THR A 77 -5.53 -11.79 -5.18
N ASP A 78 -6.48 -12.39 -5.90
CA ASP A 78 -6.17 -13.40 -6.91
C ASP A 78 -5.22 -12.83 -7.97
N LYS A 79 -4.21 -13.61 -8.38
CA LYS A 79 -3.16 -13.17 -9.31
C LYS A 79 -3.71 -12.71 -10.67
N GLU A 80 -4.86 -13.22 -11.08
CA GLU A 80 -5.52 -12.84 -12.33
C GLU A 80 -6.13 -11.44 -12.26
N GLU A 81 -6.45 -10.93 -11.06
CA GLU A 81 -7.09 -9.63 -10.84
C GLU A 81 -6.11 -8.47 -10.76
N TRP A 82 -4.80 -8.72 -10.78
CA TRP A 82 -3.82 -7.64 -10.73
C TRP A 82 -2.55 -7.94 -11.53
N TYR A 83 -1.90 -6.87 -11.97
CA TYR A 83 -0.67 -6.92 -12.77
C TYR A 83 0.31 -5.85 -12.29
N PHE A 84 1.59 -6.22 -12.17
CA PHE A 84 2.70 -5.31 -11.95
C PHE A 84 3.64 -5.34 -13.15
N ASP A 85 4.07 -4.18 -13.61
CA ASP A 85 4.95 -4.06 -14.78
C ASP A 85 6.43 -4.33 -14.49
N GLY A 86 6.78 -4.64 -13.24
CA GLY A 86 8.17 -4.84 -12.83
C GLY A 86 8.92 -3.54 -12.52
N LYS A 87 8.26 -2.36 -12.61
CA LYS A 87 8.95 -1.08 -12.52
C LYS A 87 8.22 0.01 -11.74
N SER A 88 6.98 0.33 -12.04
CA SER A 88 6.35 1.53 -11.49
C SER A 88 4.84 1.53 -11.51
N ARG A 89 4.21 0.49 -12.05
CA ARG A 89 2.78 0.46 -12.29
C ARG A 89 2.16 -0.84 -11.79
N ILE A 90 1.19 -0.71 -10.90
CA ILE A 90 0.26 -1.79 -10.52
C ILE A 90 -1.14 -1.46 -11.03
N ILE A 91 -1.79 -2.45 -11.61
CA ILE A 91 -3.18 -2.40 -12.09
C ILE A 91 -3.96 -3.47 -11.36
N TYR A 92 -5.14 -3.13 -10.88
CA TYR A 92 -6.16 -4.06 -10.43
C TYR A 92 -7.37 -3.96 -11.38
N GLN A 93 -7.90 -5.11 -11.77
CA GLN A 93 -9.11 -5.22 -12.56
C GLN A 93 -9.98 -6.34 -12.01
N LYS A 94 -11.25 -6.04 -11.80
CA LYS A 94 -12.22 -6.98 -11.26
C LYS A 94 -12.40 -8.19 -12.18
N ILE A 95 -12.23 -9.39 -11.62
CA ILE A 95 -12.70 -10.65 -12.21
C ILE A 95 -13.76 -11.29 -11.31
N LYS A 96 -13.56 -11.21 -9.98
CA LYS A 96 -14.48 -11.70 -8.95
C LYS A 96 -15.06 -10.55 -8.14
N ASN A 97 -16.11 -10.80 -7.38
CA ASN A 97 -16.71 -9.79 -6.48
C ASN A 97 -15.95 -9.69 -5.16
N ASN A 98 -14.63 -9.51 -5.23
CA ASN A 98 -13.80 -9.33 -4.06
C ASN A 98 -13.79 -7.85 -3.65
N SER A 99 -13.90 -7.58 -2.36
CA SER A 99 -13.78 -6.23 -1.81
C SER A 99 -12.30 -5.92 -1.56
N LEU A 100 -11.79 -4.87 -2.21
CA LEU A 100 -10.39 -4.50 -2.14
C LEU A 100 -10.12 -3.70 -0.86
N LEU A 101 -9.12 -4.08 -0.08
CA LEU A 101 -8.73 -3.38 1.14
C LEU A 101 -7.51 -2.48 0.92
N PHE A 102 -6.50 -3.01 0.22
CA PHE A 102 -5.29 -2.29 -0.15
C PHE A 102 -4.87 -2.58 -1.59
N LEU A 103 -4.30 -1.57 -2.24
CA LEU A 103 -3.53 -1.72 -3.47
C LEU A 103 -2.33 -0.80 -3.38
N GLY A 104 -1.13 -1.26 -3.72
CA GLY A 104 0.02 -0.38 -3.62
C GLY A 104 1.32 -0.92 -4.17
N LEU A 105 2.32 -0.06 -4.10
CA LEU A 105 3.70 -0.30 -4.45
C LEU A 105 4.56 0.14 -3.27
N TYR A 106 5.41 -0.76 -2.79
CA TYR A 106 6.34 -0.51 -1.68
C TYR A 106 7.78 -0.61 -2.18
N GLY A 107 8.47 0.52 -2.23
CA GLY A 107 9.87 0.67 -2.63
C GLY A 107 10.82 0.62 -1.44
N ARG A 108 11.94 -0.09 -1.59
CA ARG A 108 13.04 -0.14 -0.62
C ARG A 108 14.28 0.62 -1.11
N LYS A 109 14.77 1.56 -0.31
CA LYS A 109 16.04 2.26 -0.52
C LYS A 109 17.07 1.71 0.46
N TYR A 110 17.59 0.52 0.18
CA TYR A 110 18.46 -0.21 1.10
C TYR A 110 19.75 0.54 1.45
N GLU A 111 20.23 1.39 0.55
CA GLU A 111 21.35 2.29 0.74
C GLU A 111 21.10 3.38 1.81
N GLU A 112 19.84 3.64 2.16
CA GLU A 112 19.46 4.59 3.21
C GLU A 112 19.18 3.89 4.56
N ASP A 113 19.26 2.57 4.63
CA ASP A 113 19.05 1.83 5.87
C ASP A 113 20.18 2.17 6.87
N LYS A 114 19.81 2.44 8.12
CA LYS A 114 20.75 2.70 9.23
C LYS A 114 20.39 1.80 10.40
N ILE A 115 21.37 1.08 10.92
CA ILE A 115 21.25 0.30 12.16
C ILE A 115 22.05 1.04 13.22
N PHE A 116 21.37 1.43 14.30
CA PHE A 116 22.02 2.04 15.46
C PHE A 116 22.34 0.91 16.43
N VAL A 117 23.58 0.43 16.38
CA VAL A 117 24.11 -0.51 17.37
C VAL A 117 24.61 0.33 18.55
N ASN A 118 23.95 0.19 19.72
CA ASN A 118 24.48 0.66 20.99
C ASN A 118 25.59 -0.27 21.49
#